data_AF-A0A0N4VZV1-F1
#
_entry.id   AF-A0A0N4VZV1-F1
#
_cell.length_a   1.000
_cell.length_b   1.000
_cell.length_c   1.000
_cell.angle_alpha   90.00
_cell.angle_beta   90.00
_cell.angle_gamma   90.00
#
_symmetry.space_group_name_H-M   'P 1'
#
loop_
_entity.id
_entity.type
_entity.pdbx_description
1 polymer ?
#
loop_
_entity_poly.entity_id
_entity_poly.type
_entity_poly.pdbx_seq_one_letter_code
_entity_poly.pdbx_strand_id
1 'polypeptide(L)'
;MAVAEVEALTGFKFDEEEMDKLTGISDLQRVELDHDDTKMNIYFNPLGGTPVCLSLFSDMTYHVADQKPAQMVLFDYYNPEEQLKSSYSSKQTRSLPETCAECWPTGDSFSPAPTRGHSSSTTPSAQGMFAAISVFVLWQQFLL
;
A
#
# COMPACT_ATOMS: atom_id res chain seq x y z
N MET A 1 3.89 -9.68 -29.85
CA MET A 1 4.77 -8.76 -29.07
C MET A 1 4.09 -8.64 -27.74
N ALA A 2 4.80 -8.74 -26.63
CA ALA A 2 4.16 -8.72 -25.31
C ALA A 2 4.54 -7.46 -24.53
N VAL A 3 3.64 -7.02 -23.65
CA VAL A 3 3.87 -5.91 -22.73
C VAL A 3 3.61 -6.38 -21.32
N ALA A 4 4.57 -6.16 -20.42
CA ALA A 4 4.33 -6.25 -18.99
C ALA A 4 4.19 -4.86 -18.39
N GLU A 5 3.06 -4.60 -17.76
CA GLU A 5 2.86 -3.44 -16.91
C GLU A 5 3.05 -3.89 -15.46
N VAL A 6 4.00 -3.26 -14.76
CA VAL A 6 4.32 -3.58 -13.37
C VAL A 6 4.13 -2.32 -12.53
N GLU A 7 3.20 -2.36 -11.59
CA GLU A 7 3.02 -1.30 -10.60
C GLU A 7 4.02 -1.51 -9.45
N ALA A 8 4.61 -0.44 -8.93
CA ALA A 8 5.39 -0.49 -7.71
C ALA A 8 4.50 -0.68 -6.48
N LEU A 9 5.08 -1.19 -5.38
CA LEU A 9 4.42 -1.21 -4.08
C LEU A 9 4.13 0.23 -3.62
N THR A 10 3.07 0.42 -2.84
CA THR A 10 2.72 1.74 -2.32
C THR A 10 3.85 2.34 -1.48
N GLY A 11 4.36 3.51 -1.86
CA GLY A 11 5.51 4.16 -1.20
C GLY A 11 6.88 3.77 -1.77
N PHE A 12 6.92 2.96 -2.83
CA PHE A 12 8.12 2.65 -3.60
C PHE A 12 8.09 3.34 -4.97
N LYS A 13 9.28 3.62 -5.49
CA LYS A 13 9.50 4.03 -6.89
C LYS A 13 10.56 3.13 -7.51
N PHE A 14 10.45 2.86 -8.80
CA PHE A 14 11.48 2.13 -9.52
C PHE A 14 12.76 2.96 -9.64
N ASP A 15 13.90 2.27 -9.59
CA ASP A 15 15.21 2.91 -9.78
C ASP A 15 15.52 3.05 -11.28
N GLU A 16 15.79 4.28 -11.73
CA GLU A 16 16.06 4.60 -13.13
C GLU A 16 17.39 3.99 -13.62
N GLU A 17 18.43 4.00 -12.78
CA GLU A 17 19.75 3.46 -13.15
C GLU A 17 19.71 1.92 -13.30
N GLU A 18 18.95 1.22 -12.47
CA GLU A 18 18.71 -0.22 -12.56
C GLU A 18 17.80 -0.56 -13.74
N MET A 19 16.82 0.28 -14.05
CA MET A 19 15.95 0.14 -15.22
C MET A 19 16.77 0.20 -16.52
N ASP A 20 17.74 1.12 -16.62
CA ASP A 20 18.62 1.25 -17.79
C ASP A 20 19.40 -0.04 -18.08
N LYS A 21 19.74 -0.83 -17.05
CA LYS A 21 20.43 -2.12 -17.23
C LYS A 21 19.57 -3.15 -17.95
N LEU A 22 18.24 -3.04 -17.86
CA LEU A 22 17.31 -3.94 -18.55
C LEU A 22 17.33 -3.70 -20.07
N THR A 23 17.63 -2.48 -20.53
CA THR A 23 17.66 -2.15 -21.96
C THR A 23 18.71 -2.96 -22.76
N GLY A 24 19.71 -3.53 -22.08
CA GLY A 24 20.72 -4.39 -22.70
C GLY A 24 20.28 -5.85 -22.94
N ILE A 25 19.08 -6.24 -22.49
CA ILE A 25 18.57 -7.62 -22.63
C ILE A 25 17.97 -7.81 -24.02
N SER A 26 18.47 -8.79 -24.79
CA SER A 26 18.07 -9.02 -26.18
C SER A 26 16.60 -9.35 -26.39
N ASP A 27 15.94 -9.92 -25.39
CA ASP A 27 14.51 -10.25 -25.44
C ASP A 27 13.61 -9.05 -25.18
N LEU A 28 14.18 -7.92 -24.75
CA LEU A 28 13.47 -6.67 -24.52
C LEU A 28 13.65 -5.74 -25.71
N GLN A 29 12.55 -5.11 -26.10
CA GLN A 29 12.56 -4.05 -27.10
C GLN A 29 12.79 -2.69 -26.44
N ARG A 30 12.17 -2.47 -25.28
CA ARG A 30 12.24 -1.20 -24.54
C ARG A 30 11.71 -1.38 -23.12
N VAL A 31 12.18 -0.55 -22.20
CA VAL A 31 11.60 -0.38 -20.86
C VAL A 31 11.33 1.11 -20.66
N GLU A 32 10.18 1.44 -20.09
CA GLU A 32 9.77 2.83 -19.80
C GLU A 32 9.22 2.93 -18.38
N LEU A 33 9.57 4.02 -17.70
CA LEU A 33 8.95 4.42 -16.45
C LEU A 33 7.79 5.39 -16.72
N ASP A 34 6.72 5.23 -15.96
CA ASP A 34 5.50 6.03 -16.05
C ASP A 34 4.94 6.28 -14.64
N HIS A 35 3.97 7.20 -14.55
CA HIS A 35 3.33 7.59 -13.29
C HIS A 35 4.33 7.97 -12.19
N ASP A 36 5.26 8.90 -12.48
CA ASP A 36 6.24 9.38 -11.49
C ASP A 36 7.07 8.22 -10.90
N ASP A 37 7.52 7.32 -11.78
CA ASP A 37 8.33 6.13 -11.52
C ASP A 37 7.65 5.07 -10.64
N THR A 38 6.32 5.11 -10.54
CA THR A 38 5.52 4.10 -9.82
C THR A 38 4.94 3.02 -10.72
N LYS A 39 5.11 3.15 -12.05
CA LYS A 39 4.75 2.13 -13.04
C LYS A 39 5.92 1.89 -13.99
N MET A 40 6.20 0.64 -14.28
CA MET A 40 7.18 0.23 -15.30
C MET A 40 6.46 -0.52 -16.41
N ASN A 41 6.64 -0.06 -17.65
CA ASN A 41 6.16 -0.71 -18.86
C ASN A 41 7.34 -1.41 -19.56
N ILE A 42 7.29 -2.73 -19.67
CA ILE A 42 8.35 -3.56 -20.26
C ILE A 42 7.82 -4.13 -21.58
N TYR A 43 8.46 -3.74 -22.69
CA TYR A 43 8.11 -4.19 -24.03
C TYR A 43 9.03 -5.33 -24.43
N PHE A 44 8.46 -6.51 -24.66
CA PHE A 44 9.19 -7.70 -25.07
C PHE A 44 9.11 -7.89 -26.57
N ASN A 45 10.20 -8.40 -27.14
CA ASN A 45 10.13 -9.12 -28.41
C ASN A 45 9.14 -10.30 -28.29
N PRO A 46 8.67 -10.88 -29.41
CA PRO A 46 7.74 -12.01 -29.36
C PRO A 46 8.21 -13.10 -28.39
N LEU A 47 7.43 -13.32 -27.32
CA LEU A 47 7.72 -14.33 -26.31
C LEU A 47 7.43 -15.72 -26.89
N GLY A 48 8.39 -16.63 -26.76
CA GLY A 48 8.28 -18.01 -27.21
C GLY A 48 8.17 -19.00 -26.05
N GLY A 49 8.63 -20.23 -26.27
CA GLY A 49 8.67 -21.27 -25.23
C GLY A 49 9.82 -21.15 -24.22
N THR A 50 10.78 -20.26 -24.46
CA THR A 50 11.91 -20.02 -23.54
C THR A 50 11.53 -18.94 -22.54
N PRO A 51 11.65 -19.19 -21.23
CA PRO A 51 11.30 -18.19 -20.21
C PRO A 51 12.30 -17.04 -20.19
N VAL A 52 11.78 -15.81 -20.11
CA VAL A 52 12.57 -14.58 -19.92
C VAL A 52 12.44 -14.16 -18.46
N CYS A 53 13.57 -14.06 -17.75
CA CYS A 53 13.61 -13.71 -16.33
C CYS A 53 14.24 -12.32 -16.16
N LEU A 54 13.55 -11.44 -15.44
CA LEU A 54 14.01 -10.09 -15.15
C LEU A 54 14.07 -9.87 -13.64
N SER A 55 14.98 -9.02 -13.20
CA SER A 55 15.02 -8.51 -11.82
C SER A 55 14.75 -7.02 -11.86
N LEU A 56 13.68 -6.61 -11.19
CA LEU A 56 13.27 -5.20 -11.11
C LEU A 56 13.62 -4.67 -9.73
N PHE A 57 14.15 -3.46 -9.68
CA PHE A 57 14.60 -2.81 -8.45
C PHE A 57 13.76 -1.56 -8.19
N SER A 58 13.39 -1.38 -6.93
CA SER A 58 12.63 -0.23 -6.47
C SER A 58 13.06 0.17 -5.06
N ASP A 59 13.07 1.48 -4.83
CA ASP A 59 13.46 2.09 -3.57
C ASP A 59 12.25 2.64 -2.84
N MET A 60 12.28 2.54 -1.51
CA MET A 60 11.26 3.11 -0.64
C MET A 60 11.45 4.61 -0.55
N THR A 61 10.51 5.36 -1.13
CA THR A 61 10.51 6.84 -1.12
C THR A 61 9.61 7.40 -0.02
N TYR A 62 8.58 6.65 0.38
CA TYR A 62 7.67 7.02 1.44
C TYR A 62 7.42 5.85 2.39
N HIS A 63 7.40 6.14 3.69
CA HIS A 63 6.95 5.18 4.69
C HIS A 63 5.43 5.07 4.65
N VAL A 64 4.94 3.90 4.24
CA VAL A 64 3.51 3.58 4.17
C VAL A 64 3.24 2.39 5.06
N ALA A 65 2.32 2.54 6.01
CA ALA A 65 1.80 1.42 6.80
C ALA A 65 0.65 0.73 6.07
N ASP A 66 0.41 -0.54 6.39
CA ASP A 66 -0.67 -1.34 5.80
C ASP A 66 -0.67 -1.30 4.26
N GLN A 67 0.52 -1.47 3.68
CA GLN A 67 0.72 -1.43 2.23
C GLN A 67 -0.20 -2.40 1.49
N LYS A 68 -0.82 -1.89 0.43
CA LYS A 68 -1.65 -2.72 -0.45
C LYS A 68 -0.77 -3.54 -1.41
N PRO A 69 -1.23 -4.73 -1.82
CA PRO A 69 -0.57 -5.48 -2.89
C PRO A 69 -0.50 -4.65 -4.18
N ALA A 70 0.64 -4.72 -4.86
CA ALA A 70 0.80 -4.16 -6.21
C ALA A 70 0.39 -5.19 -7.27
N GLN A 71 0.12 -4.72 -8.48
CA GLN A 71 -0.30 -5.55 -9.60
C GLN A 71 0.75 -5.60 -10.71
N MET A 72 0.79 -6.73 -11.40
CA MET A 72 1.54 -6.94 -12.63
C MET A 72 0.60 -7.57 -13.66
N VAL A 73 0.61 -7.03 -14.88
CA VAL A 73 -0.19 -7.52 -16.00
C VAL A 73 0.74 -7.78 -17.18
N LEU A 74 0.73 -8.99 -17.72
CA LEU A 74 1.42 -9.35 -18.96
C LEU A 74 0.36 -9.66 -20.02
N PHE A 75 0.44 -9.03 -21.19
CA PHE A 75 -0.53 -9.24 -22.27
C PHE A 75 0.13 -9.18 -23.65
N ASP A 76 -0.49 -9.82 -24.65
CA ASP A 76 -0.10 -9.60 -26.04
C ASP A 76 -0.61 -8.23 -26.52
N TYR A 77 0.29 -7.43 -27.08
CA TYR A 77 0.00 -6.08 -27.53
C TYR A 77 -1.10 -6.00 -28.61
N TYR A 78 -1.18 -7.01 -29.49
CA TYR A 78 -2.15 -7.07 -30.58
C TYR A 78 -3.42 -7.82 -30.18
N ASN A 79 -3.37 -8.63 -29.12
CA ASN A 79 -4.55 -9.30 -28.56
C ASN A 79 -4.61 -9.20 -27.01
N PRO A 80 -4.98 -8.04 -26.44
CA PRO A 80 -4.91 -7.79 -25.00
C PRO A 80 -5.84 -8.65 -24.12
N GLU A 81 -6.81 -9.35 -24.72
CA GLU A 81 -7.64 -10.32 -24.00
C GLU A 81 -6.83 -11.54 -23.56
N GLU A 82 -5.76 -11.87 -24.28
CA GLU A 82 -4.74 -12.84 -23.87
C GLU A 82 -3.78 -12.21 -22.87
N GLN A 83 -4.15 -12.27 -21.59
CA GLN A 83 -3.39 -11.66 -20.51
C GLN A 83 -3.27 -12.54 -19.27
N LEU A 84 -2.19 -12.34 -18.54
CA LEU A 84 -1.97 -12.83 -17.19
C LEU A 84 -1.94 -11.65 -16.23
N LYS A 85 -2.69 -11.75 -15.13
CA LYS A 85 -2.65 -10.80 -14.02
C LYS A 85 -2.14 -11.49 -12.77
N SER A 86 -1.21 -10.84 -12.09
CA SER A 86 -0.64 -11.32 -10.83
C SER A 86 -0.55 -10.17 -9.85
N SER A 87 -0.73 -10.44 -8.56
CA SER A 87 -0.51 -9.47 -7.50
C SER A 87 0.63 -9.91 -6.60
N TYR A 88 1.35 -8.94 -6.04
CA TYR A 88 2.48 -9.20 -5.16
C TYR A 88 2.52 -8.18 -4.02
N SER A 89 3.06 -8.61 -2.88
CA SER A 89 3.12 -7.82 -1.65
C SER A 89 4.52 -7.84 -1.06
N SER A 90 4.87 -6.80 -0.30
CA SER A 90 6.06 -6.82 0.55
C SER A 90 5.94 -7.92 1.59
N LYS A 91 7.07 -8.58 1.91
CA LYS A 91 7.15 -9.50 3.06
C LYS A 91 7.13 -8.75 4.40
N GLN A 92 7.48 -7.48 4.39
CA GLN A 92 7.59 -6.65 5.58
C GLN A 92 6.60 -5.50 5.48
N THR A 93 5.35 -5.76 5.88
CA THR A 93 4.36 -4.72 6.10
C THR A 93 4.44 -4.31 7.55
N ARG A 94 4.70 -3.02 7.81
CA ARG A 94 4.60 -2.46 9.17
C ARG A 94 3.19 -1.93 9.39
N SER A 95 2.66 -2.18 10.58
CA SER A 95 1.40 -1.59 11.00
C SER A 95 1.62 -0.14 11.47
N LEU A 96 0.56 0.66 11.46
CA LEU A 96 0.62 2.05 11.92
C LEU A 96 1.17 2.21 13.35
N PRO A 97 0.77 1.39 14.35
CA PRO A 97 1.29 1.51 15.71
C PRO A 97 2.80 1.24 15.81
N GLU A 98 3.34 0.36 14.96
CA GLU A 98 4.78 0.06 14.92
C GLU A 98 5.60 1.19 14.26
N THR A 99 4.96 1.98 13.40
CA THR A 99 5.63 3.08 12.68
C THR A 99 5.63 4.37 13.50
N CYS A 100 4.60 4.62 14.30
CA CYS A 100 4.57 5.75 15.23
C CYS A 100 3.82 5.39 16.53
N ALA A 101 4.58 5.03 17.58
CA ALA A 101 4.03 4.74 18.91
C ALA A 101 3.41 5.97 19.58
N GLU A 102 3.90 7.18 19.27
CA GLU A 102 3.41 8.43 19.86
C GLU A 102 2.16 8.99 19.17
N CYS A 103 1.94 8.63 17.90
CA CYS A 103 0.80 9.10 17.11
C CYS A 103 -0.47 8.29 17.37
N TRP A 104 -0.32 7.07 17.93
CA TRP A 104 -1.43 6.17 18.18
C TRP A 104 -1.64 6.05 19.70
N PRO A 105 -2.60 6.78 20.29
CA PRO A 105 -2.84 6.70 21.73
C PRO A 105 -3.38 5.30 22.04
N THR A 106 -2.50 4.39 22.46
CA THR A 106 -2.86 3.09 23.01
C THR A 106 -3.37 3.31 24.43
N GLY A 107 -4.56 3.88 24.58
CA GLY A 107 -5.38 3.78 25.80
C GLY A 107 -4.81 4.26 27.14
N ASP A 108 -3.57 4.73 27.22
CA ASP A 108 -2.98 5.25 28.45
C ASP A 108 -3.20 6.75 28.50
N SER A 109 -4.32 7.10 29.14
CA SER A 109 -4.57 8.34 29.88
C SER A 109 -3.62 9.48 29.56
N PHE A 110 -4.05 10.40 28.69
CA PHE A 110 -3.46 11.74 28.63
C PHE A 110 -3.33 12.27 30.06
N SER A 111 -2.11 12.33 30.59
CA SER A 111 -1.82 13.21 31.72
C SER A 111 -1.97 14.63 31.18
N PRO A 112 -2.94 15.42 31.67
CA PRO A 112 -3.06 16.79 31.20
C PRO A 112 -1.78 17.53 31.57
N ALA A 113 -1.18 18.19 30.57
CA ALA A 113 -0.10 19.14 30.77
C ALA A 113 -0.49 20.15 31.88
N PRO A 114 0.45 20.67 32.67
CA PRO A 114 0.13 21.55 33.79
C PRO A 114 -0.51 22.84 33.27
N THR A 115 -1.81 23.00 33.51
CA THR A 115 -2.57 24.21 33.22
C THR A 115 -1.99 25.38 34.01
N ARG A 116 -1.46 26.38 33.29
CA ARG A 116 -1.07 27.68 33.82
C ARG A 116 -2.33 28.35 34.39
N GLY A 117 -2.43 28.40 35.72
CA GLY A 117 -3.65 28.76 36.43
C GLY A 117 -4.15 30.16 36.13
N HIS A 118 -5.45 30.30 35.88
CA HIS A 118 -6.23 31.51 36.11
C HIS A 118 -7.43 31.13 36.97
N SER A 119 -7.49 31.72 38.16
CA SER A 119 -8.54 31.54 39.15
C SER A 119 -9.81 32.24 38.71
N SER A 120 -10.93 31.52 38.66
CA SER A 120 -12.26 32.12 38.80
C SER A 120 -13.26 31.08 39.28
N SER A 121 -13.67 31.26 40.53
CA SER A 121 -14.74 30.56 41.22
C SER A 121 -16.11 30.85 40.58
N THR A 122 -16.88 29.79 40.30
CA THR A 122 -18.35 29.77 40.48
C THR A 122 -18.90 28.35 40.26
N THR A 123 -19.51 27.79 41.31
CA THR A 123 -20.49 26.69 41.28
C THR A 123 -21.81 27.20 40.63
N PRO A 124 -22.67 26.36 40.01
CA PRO A 124 -23.48 25.37 40.75
C PRO A 124 -23.80 24.04 40.04
N SER A 125 -24.38 23.17 40.86
CA SER A 125 -25.03 21.87 40.66
C SER A 125 -25.96 21.73 39.44
N ALA A 126 -25.94 20.53 38.82
CA ALA A 126 -27.15 19.80 38.43
C ALA A 126 -26.81 18.32 38.13
N GLN A 127 -27.60 17.43 38.74
CA GLN A 127 -27.57 15.99 38.55
C GLN A 127 -28.13 15.61 37.17
N GLY A 128 -27.55 14.60 36.53
CA GLY A 128 -28.07 14.02 35.30
C GLY A 128 -27.57 12.59 35.10
N MET A 129 -28.33 11.62 35.60
CA MET A 129 -28.22 10.21 35.23
C MET A 129 -28.54 10.07 33.74
N PHE A 130 -27.64 9.44 32.97
CA PHE A 130 -28.01 8.85 31.68
C PHE A 130 -27.55 7.40 31.65
N ALA A 131 -28.55 6.53 31.53
CA ALA A 131 -28.47 5.09 31.54
C ALA A 131 -27.81 4.56 30.26
N ALA A 132 -26.99 3.52 30.43
CA ALA A 132 -26.44 2.71 29.36
C ALA A 132 -27.57 1.93 28.65
N ILE A 133 -27.65 2.07 27.32
CA ILE A 133 -28.44 1.17 26.47
C ILE A 133 -27.46 0.44 25.56
N SER A 134 -27.08 -0.76 26.00
CA SER A 134 -26.38 -1.77 25.21
C SER A 134 -27.37 -2.42 24.25
N VAL A 135 -27.23 -2.14 22.94
CA VAL A 135 -27.96 -2.86 21.90
C VAL A 135 -27.10 -4.03 21.44
N PHE A 136 -27.35 -5.21 22.02
CA PHE A 136 -26.94 -6.50 21.46
C PHE A 136 -27.81 -6.78 20.23
N VAL A 137 -27.29 -6.56 19.03
CA VAL A 137 -27.93 -7.05 17.80
C VAL A 137 -27.51 -8.51 17.64
N LEU A 138 -28.47 -9.39 17.93
CA LEU A 138 -28.50 -10.80 17.52
C LEU A 138 -28.39 -10.89 16.00
N TRP A 139 -27.29 -11.43 15.49
CA TRP A 139 -27.24 -11.97 14.15
C TRP A 139 -26.70 -13.39 14.20
N GLN A 140 -27.59 -14.32 14.55
CA GLN A 140 -27.36 -15.75 14.34
C GLN A 140 -28.61 -16.34 13.72
N GLN A 141 -28.66 -16.32 12.39
CA GLN A 141 -29.49 -17.20 11.58
C GLN A 141 -28.94 -17.19 10.16
N PHE A 142 -28.02 -18.12 9.88
CA PHE A 142 -27.86 -18.74 8.57
C PHE A 142 -26.99 -19.99 8.76
N LEU A 143 -27.63 -21.09 9.16
CA LEU A 143 -27.12 -22.43 8.88
C LEU A 143 -28.32 -23.37 8.69
N LEU A 144 -28.37 -23.92 7.48
CA LEU A 144 -29.19 -25.03 6.95
C LEU A 144 -30.68 -24.76 6.71
#